data_AF-A0A6B0SW18-F1
#
_entry.id   AF-A0A6B0SW18-F1
#
_cell.length_a   1.000
_cell.length_b   1.000
_cell.length_c   1.000
_cell.angle_alpha   90.00
_cell.angle_beta   90.00
_cell.angle_gamma   90.00
#
_symmetry.space_group_name_H-M   'P 1'
#
loop_
_entity.id
_entity.type
_entity.pdbx_description
1 polymer ?
#
loop_
_entity_poly.entity_id
_entity_poly.type
_entity_poly.pdbx_seq_one_letter_code
_entity_poly.pdbx_strand_id
1 'polypeptide(L)'
;MKLLVAGGDPVDAGKTTFAVGLAARLRADGSRPTVFKPRAGNDRWFDHDDVRRAAGDGRLYGKDIDRLLRAAGGDATHERRNPIHRLWGPTPGETGLLGESDRTFLVDRVRTTDGDEWVVNGTTEIPDALRDDLPLVEARRVDSVRAFNEAMRELHLPALDRLAEDVRAAGGSGVALVESYGDVAMPLREVGFDAVAVVDPGRCRVYDGDRWALARETATGDRDEGTLEVHVDRVTGMLDPLSTRDLRPLTGEERDDPDVVASAYSAAYDELLAAAQDR
;
A
#
# COMPACT_ATOMS: atom_id res chain seq x y z
N MET A 1 5.17 9.73 -15.80
CA MET A 1 5.95 8.68 -15.13
C MET A 1 5.15 8.03 -14.01
N LYS A 2 5.25 6.72 -13.83
CA LYS A 2 4.55 5.89 -12.84
C LYS A 2 5.59 5.02 -12.14
N LEU A 3 5.77 5.18 -10.85
CA LEU A 3 6.78 4.47 -10.05
C LEU A 3 6.08 3.58 -9.02
N LEU A 4 6.58 2.36 -8.84
CA LEU A 4 6.13 1.45 -7.78
C LEU A 4 7.24 1.26 -6.75
N VAL A 5 6.89 1.44 -5.47
CA VAL A 5 7.72 1.02 -4.33
C VAL A 5 7.05 -0.18 -3.69
N ALA A 6 7.68 -1.34 -3.84
CA ALA A 6 7.22 -2.61 -3.29
C ALA A 6 8.18 -3.13 -2.21
N GLY A 7 7.70 -4.02 -1.35
CA GLY A 7 8.47 -4.58 -0.24
C GLY A 7 8.90 -5.98 -0.60
N GLY A 8 10.15 -6.33 -0.32
CA GLY A 8 10.60 -7.73 -0.43
C GLY A 8 10.18 -8.60 0.76
N ASP A 9 9.62 -8.00 1.81
CA ASP A 9 9.07 -8.66 2.99
C ASP A 9 7.64 -8.14 3.28
N PRO A 10 6.70 -9.02 3.71
CA PRO A 10 5.36 -8.63 4.14
C PRO A 10 5.33 -7.50 5.19
N VAL A 11 6.32 -7.40 6.08
CA VAL A 11 6.33 -6.42 7.18
C VAL A 11 7.68 -5.69 7.27
N ASP A 12 7.64 -4.41 7.63
CA ASP A 12 8.82 -3.59 7.99
C ASP A 12 9.98 -3.55 6.98
N ALA A 13 9.71 -3.81 5.70
CA ALA A 13 10.70 -3.73 4.63
C ALA A 13 11.31 -2.33 4.41
N GLY A 14 10.77 -1.27 5.03
CA GLY A 14 11.25 0.11 4.87
C GLY A 14 10.62 0.90 3.72
N LYS A 15 9.59 0.34 3.06
CA LYS A 15 8.87 0.95 1.91
C LYS A 15 8.43 2.39 2.17
N THR A 16 7.70 2.64 3.27
CA THR A 16 7.15 3.97 3.57
C THR A 16 8.26 5.01 3.67
N THR A 17 9.34 4.69 4.39
CA THR A 17 10.50 5.58 4.52
C THR A 17 11.10 5.89 3.15
N PHE A 18 11.36 4.86 2.34
CA PHE A 18 11.90 5.03 0.99
C PHE A 18 10.98 5.87 0.10
N ALA A 19 9.67 5.60 0.11
CA ALA A 19 8.68 6.32 -0.70
C ALA A 19 8.53 7.79 -0.26
N VAL A 20 8.62 8.08 1.04
CA VAL A 20 8.64 9.44 1.59
C VAL A 20 9.86 10.23 1.09
N GLY A 21 11.06 9.64 1.18
CA GLY A 21 12.27 10.28 0.68
C GLY A 21 12.25 10.47 -0.84
N LEU A 22 11.71 9.51 -1.60
CA LEU A 22 11.51 9.64 -3.05
C LEU A 22 10.55 10.78 -3.39
N ALA A 23 9.43 10.92 -2.67
CA ALA A 23 8.49 12.02 -2.87
C ALA A 23 9.14 13.38 -2.61
N ALA A 24 9.95 13.50 -1.55
CA ALA A 24 10.70 14.72 -1.23
C ALA A 24 11.76 15.03 -2.29
N ARG A 25 12.53 14.03 -2.73
CA ARG A 25 13.49 14.16 -3.83
C ARG A 25 12.84 14.70 -5.10
N LEU A 26 11.73 14.09 -5.52
CA LEU A 26 10.99 14.53 -6.72
C LEU A 26 10.51 15.99 -6.59
N ARG A 27 10.08 16.41 -5.39
CA ARG A 27 9.70 17.81 -5.15
C ARG A 27 10.87 18.78 -5.20
N ALA A 28 12.02 18.40 -4.64
CA ALA A 28 13.23 19.21 -4.71
C ALA A 28 13.65 19.44 -6.17
N ASP A 29 13.42 18.45 -7.04
CA ASP A 29 13.65 18.52 -8.49
C ASP A 29 12.53 19.26 -9.25
N GLY A 30 11.61 19.93 -8.54
CA GLY A 30 10.52 20.74 -9.11
C GLY A 30 9.28 19.95 -9.56
N SER A 31 9.26 18.63 -9.39
CA SER A 31 8.09 17.81 -9.68
C SER A 31 7.03 17.93 -8.58
N ARG A 32 5.80 17.52 -8.88
CA ARG A 32 4.70 17.41 -7.90
C ARG A 32 4.15 15.98 -7.93
N PRO A 33 4.82 15.02 -7.26
CA PRO A 33 4.40 13.64 -7.32
C PRO A 33 3.03 13.47 -6.66
N THR A 34 2.18 12.69 -7.30
CA THR A 34 0.93 12.23 -6.70
C THR A 34 1.17 10.86 -6.10
N VAL A 35 0.96 10.74 -4.78
CA VAL A 35 1.21 9.51 -4.02
C VAL A 35 -0.05 8.68 -3.84
N PHE A 36 0.10 7.36 -3.86
CA PHE A 36 -0.99 6.40 -3.73
C PHE A 36 -0.55 5.22 -2.87
N LYS A 37 -1.48 4.69 -2.08
CA LYS A 37 -1.30 3.46 -1.31
C LYS A 37 -2.56 2.61 -1.44
N PRO A 38 -2.67 1.73 -2.45
CA PRO A 38 -3.96 1.14 -2.85
C PRO A 38 -4.68 0.39 -1.74
N ARG A 39 -3.91 -0.30 -0.89
CA ARG A 39 -4.38 -0.96 0.32
C ARG A 39 -3.47 -0.58 1.48
N ALA A 40 -4.04 -0.54 2.68
CA ALA A 40 -3.30 -0.37 3.91
C ALA A 40 -4.01 -1.17 5.02
N GLY A 41 -3.34 -1.37 6.13
CA GLY A 41 -3.99 -1.87 7.32
C GLY A 41 -3.18 -1.56 8.56
N ASN A 42 -3.90 -1.37 9.65
CA ASN A 42 -3.36 -1.17 10.99
C ASN A 42 -3.76 -2.38 11.84
N ASP A 43 -2.92 -2.73 12.81
CA ASP A 43 -3.31 -3.65 13.86
C ASP A 43 -3.72 -2.86 15.12
N ARG A 44 -4.91 -3.12 15.66
CA ARG A 44 -5.42 -2.37 16.82
C ARG A 44 -4.52 -2.46 18.06
N TRP A 45 -3.68 -3.50 18.14
CA TRP A 45 -2.75 -3.72 19.24
C TRP A 45 -1.42 -3.00 18.99
N PHE A 46 -0.80 -3.21 17.83
CA PHE A 46 0.51 -2.59 17.51
C PHE A 46 0.41 -1.11 17.14
N ASP A 47 -0.67 -0.71 16.46
CA ASP A 47 -0.93 0.65 15.99
C ASP A 47 -2.03 1.33 16.83
N HIS A 48 -2.12 1.00 18.12
CA HIS A 48 -3.23 1.40 18.98
C HIS A 48 -3.51 2.91 18.96
N ASP A 49 -2.47 3.74 19.07
CA ASP A 49 -2.62 5.20 19.10
C ASP A 49 -3.10 5.76 17.76
N ASP A 50 -2.62 5.19 16.64
CA ASP A 50 -3.05 5.58 15.29
C ASP A 50 -4.51 5.20 15.06
N VAL A 51 -4.92 4.00 15.48
CA VAL A 51 -6.30 3.53 15.39
C VAL A 51 -7.23 4.39 16.25
N ARG A 52 -6.87 4.68 17.51
CA ARG A 52 -7.68 5.53 18.39
C ARG A 52 -7.87 6.93 17.83
N ARG A 53 -6.80 7.53 17.31
CA ARG A 53 -6.84 8.87 16.73
C ARG A 53 -7.76 8.91 15.51
N ALA A 54 -7.57 7.99 14.56
CA ALA A 54 -8.38 7.96 13.34
C ALA A 54 -9.86 7.65 13.67
N ALA A 55 -10.10 6.65 14.52
CA ALA A 55 -11.45 6.26 14.90
C ALA A 55 -12.18 7.37 15.63
N GLY A 56 -11.53 8.08 16.57
CA GLY A 56 -12.13 9.22 17.27
C GLY A 56 -12.57 10.38 16.36
N ASP A 57 -12.06 10.44 15.13
CA ASP A 57 -12.50 11.38 14.08
C ASP A 57 -13.62 10.79 13.17
N GLY A 58 -14.15 9.61 13.47
CA GLY A 58 -15.10 8.87 12.64
C GLY A 58 -14.48 8.22 11.41
N ARG A 59 -13.16 8.05 11.38
CA ARG A 59 -12.40 7.71 10.17
C ARG A 59 -11.51 6.49 10.38
N LEU A 60 -10.99 5.93 9.29
CA LEU A 60 -10.01 4.85 9.35
C LEU A 60 -8.97 5.02 8.24
N TYR A 61 -7.72 5.26 8.62
CA TYR A 61 -6.58 5.40 7.71
C TYR A 61 -5.26 5.08 8.44
N GLY A 62 -4.20 4.83 7.67
CA GLY A 62 -2.89 4.45 8.20
C GLY A 62 -1.90 5.62 8.26
N LYS A 63 -0.90 5.51 9.13
CA LYS A 63 0.20 6.48 9.25
C LYS A 63 1.00 6.65 7.96
N ASP A 64 1.09 5.60 7.15
CA ASP A 64 1.91 5.62 5.94
C ASP A 64 1.37 6.60 4.90
N ILE A 65 0.05 6.60 4.65
CA ILE A 65 -0.52 7.49 3.65
C ILE A 65 -0.48 8.95 4.10
N ASP A 66 -0.61 9.22 5.41
CA ASP A 66 -0.39 10.55 5.99
C ASP A 66 1.04 11.05 5.75
N ARG A 67 2.04 10.20 6.01
CA ARG A 67 3.47 10.52 5.76
C ARG A 67 3.74 10.79 4.27
N LEU A 68 3.22 9.94 3.38
CA LEU A 68 3.36 10.11 1.94
C LEU A 68 2.75 11.43 1.46
N LEU A 69 1.53 11.76 1.89
CA LEU A 69 0.85 12.99 1.49
C LEU A 69 1.61 14.24 1.93
N ARG A 70 2.11 14.27 3.17
CA ARG A 70 2.94 15.37 3.70
C ARG A 70 4.23 15.52 2.90
N ALA A 71 4.92 14.41 2.65
CA ALA A 71 6.16 14.40 1.86
C ALA A 71 5.92 14.91 0.44
N ALA A 72 4.82 14.50 -0.19
CA ALA A 72 4.40 14.95 -1.52
C ALA A 72 3.84 16.40 -1.55
N GLY A 73 3.54 16.99 -0.40
CA GLY A 73 2.87 18.30 -0.31
C GLY A 73 1.45 18.28 -0.89
N GLY A 74 0.79 17.12 -0.85
CA GLY A 74 -0.55 16.91 -1.36
C GLY A 74 -1.63 17.32 -0.37
N ASP A 75 -2.73 17.87 -0.87
CA ASP A 75 -3.94 18.28 -0.12
C ASP A 75 -5.08 17.25 -0.21
N ALA A 76 -4.86 16.15 -0.93
CA ALA A 76 -5.84 15.08 -1.06
C ALA A 76 -6.09 14.39 0.29
N THR A 77 -7.32 13.91 0.49
CA THR A 77 -7.65 13.13 1.68
C THR A 77 -6.97 11.76 1.67
N HIS A 78 -6.71 11.20 2.85
CA HIS A 78 -6.14 9.85 3.00
C HIS A 78 -6.93 8.82 2.20
N GLU A 79 -8.25 8.85 2.28
CA GLU A 79 -9.16 7.88 1.69
C GLU A 79 -9.20 7.97 0.16
N ARG A 80 -8.91 9.14 -0.43
CA ARG A 80 -8.76 9.27 -1.88
C ARG A 80 -7.49 8.62 -2.39
N ARG A 81 -6.40 8.62 -1.59
CA ARG A 81 -5.11 8.04 -1.99
C ARG A 81 -4.89 6.62 -1.47
N ASN A 82 -5.65 6.23 -0.46
CA ASN A 82 -5.73 4.90 0.12
C ASN A 82 -7.20 4.49 0.22
N PRO A 83 -7.80 3.96 -0.85
CA PRO A 83 -9.23 3.69 -0.89
C PRO A 83 -9.63 2.47 -0.05
N ILE A 84 -8.72 1.56 0.27
CA ILE A 84 -9.00 0.39 1.10
C ILE A 84 -8.10 0.39 2.33
N HIS A 85 -8.70 0.32 3.51
CA HIS A 85 -7.97 0.18 4.77
C HIS A 85 -8.59 -0.87 5.67
N ARG A 86 -7.77 -1.82 6.11
CA ARG A 86 -8.17 -2.92 6.99
C ARG A 86 -7.71 -2.68 8.42
N LEU A 87 -8.61 -2.83 9.37
CA LEU A 87 -8.26 -2.92 10.78
C LEU A 87 -8.17 -4.38 11.21
N TRP A 88 -7.02 -4.79 11.69
CA TRP A 88 -6.77 -6.10 12.27
C TRP A 88 -6.94 -6.07 13.80
N GLY A 89 -7.33 -7.22 14.36
CA GLY A 89 -7.36 -7.46 15.80
C GLY A 89 -6.73 -8.80 16.16
N PRO A 90 -6.10 -8.92 17.34
CA PRO A 90 -5.44 -10.14 17.76
C PRO A 90 -6.47 -11.23 18.10
N THR A 91 -6.15 -12.47 17.72
CA THR A 91 -6.90 -13.70 18.07
C THR A 91 -5.89 -14.82 18.42
N PRO A 92 -5.20 -14.73 19.57
CA PRO A 92 -4.08 -15.62 19.89
C PRO A 92 -4.48 -17.09 19.88
N GLY A 93 -3.73 -17.93 19.16
CA GLY A 93 -3.97 -19.36 19.01
C GLY A 93 -5.09 -19.73 18.03
N GLU A 94 -5.69 -18.75 17.36
CA GLU A 94 -6.78 -18.95 16.40
C GLU A 94 -6.39 -18.46 15.01
N THR A 95 -7.06 -19.00 14.00
CA THR A 95 -6.97 -18.52 12.62
C THR A 95 -8.19 -17.65 12.31
N GLY A 96 -7.96 -16.39 11.93
CA GLY A 96 -9.02 -15.46 11.58
C GLY A 96 -9.75 -15.84 10.29
N LEU A 97 -10.87 -15.13 10.02
CA LEU A 97 -11.74 -15.44 8.88
C LEU A 97 -10.99 -15.48 7.52
N LEU A 98 -9.93 -14.69 7.39
CA LEU A 98 -9.14 -14.57 6.17
C LEU A 98 -7.91 -15.49 6.13
N GLY A 99 -7.82 -16.44 7.05
CA GLY A 99 -6.74 -17.43 7.08
C GLY A 99 -5.46 -16.99 7.80
N GLU A 100 -5.47 -15.81 8.42
CA GLU A 100 -4.32 -15.29 9.17
C GLU A 100 -4.23 -15.92 10.56
N SER A 101 -3.05 -16.43 10.94
CA SER A 101 -2.79 -16.93 12.28
C SER A 101 -2.67 -15.80 13.28
N ASP A 102 -3.17 -16.01 14.50
CA ASP A 102 -3.08 -15.10 15.65
C ASP A 102 -3.75 -13.73 15.47
N ARG A 103 -4.46 -13.52 14.36
CA ARG A 103 -5.21 -12.29 14.08
C ARG A 103 -6.42 -12.53 13.19
N THR A 104 -7.38 -11.62 13.28
CA THR A 104 -8.55 -11.55 12.40
C THR A 104 -8.80 -10.12 11.96
N PHE A 105 -9.37 -9.92 10.77
CA PHE A 105 -9.82 -8.58 10.40
C PHE A 105 -11.05 -8.23 11.23
N LEU A 106 -11.18 -6.97 11.60
CA LEU A 106 -12.35 -6.44 12.31
C LEU A 106 -13.24 -5.68 11.34
N VAL A 107 -12.63 -4.76 10.58
CA VAL A 107 -13.32 -3.81 9.72
C VAL A 107 -12.46 -3.50 8.50
N ASP A 108 -13.06 -3.51 7.31
CA ASP A 108 -12.50 -2.84 6.12
C ASP A 108 -13.28 -1.54 5.86
N ARG A 109 -12.55 -0.46 5.61
CA ARG A 109 -13.08 0.80 5.07
C ARG A 109 -12.75 0.88 3.58
N VAL A 110 -13.76 1.09 2.75
CA VAL A 110 -13.64 1.13 1.30
C VAL A 110 -14.23 2.43 0.74
N ARG A 111 -13.41 3.25 0.08
CA ARG A 111 -13.85 4.49 -0.56
C ARG A 111 -14.62 4.20 -1.84
N THR A 112 -15.90 4.56 -1.86
CA THR A 112 -16.77 4.57 -3.04
C THR A 112 -16.88 5.96 -3.66
N THR A 113 -17.67 6.07 -4.73
CA THR A 113 -18.06 7.36 -5.34
C THR A 113 -18.88 8.23 -4.40
N ASP A 114 -19.66 7.60 -3.53
CA ASP A 114 -20.67 8.27 -2.68
C ASP A 114 -20.19 8.49 -1.24
N GLY A 115 -19.07 7.85 -0.84
CA GLY A 115 -18.54 7.98 0.52
C GLY A 115 -17.62 6.84 0.89
N ASP A 116 -17.41 6.65 2.19
CA ASP A 116 -16.74 5.45 2.71
C ASP A 116 -17.80 4.40 3.08
N GLU A 117 -17.65 3.21 2.51
CA GLU A 117 -18.42 2.01 2.86
C GLU A 117 -17.61 1.14 3.83
N TRP A 118 -18.32 0.41 4.68
CA TRP A 118 -17.71 -0.36 5.77
C TRP A 118 -18.10 -1.82 5.68
N VAL A 119 -17.12 -2.71 5.80
CA VAL A 119 -17.33 -4.16 5.86
C VAL A 119 -16.86 -4.65 7.23
N VAL A 120 -17.76 -5.21 8.02
CA VAL A 120 -17.47 -5.68 9.38
C VAL A 120 -17.42 -7.20 9.44
N ASN A 121 -16.46 -7.72 10.20
CA ASN A 121 -16.37 -9.13 10.48
C ASN A 121 -17.52 -9.56 11.39
N GLY A 122 -18.39 -10.43 10.88
CA GLY A 122 -19.54 -10.99 11.60
C GLY A 122 -19.20 -12.17 12.50
N THR A 123 -17.98 -12.72 12.43
CA THR A 123 -17.55 -13.90 13.20
C THR A 123 -16.81 -13.54 14.49
N THR A 124 -16.66 -12.25 14.79
CA THR A 124 -15.97 -11.78 16.00
C THR A 124 -16.67 -10.53 16.55
N GLU A 125 -16.49 -10.25 17.83
CA GLU A 125 -17.03 -9.04 18.43
C GLU A 125 -16.16 -7.82 18.07
N ILE A 126 -16.84 -6.76 17.60
CA ILE A 126 -16.22 -5.46 17.40
C ILE A 126 -16.20 -4.72 18.74
N PRO A 127 -15.03 -4.27 19.24
CA PRO A 127 -14.93 -3.50 20.48
C PRO A 127 -15.88 -2.30 20.52
N ASP A 128 -16.48 -2.02 21.68
CA ASP A 128 -17.44 -0.92 21.89
C ASP A 128 -16.92 0.41 21.38
N ALA A 129 -15.69 0.77 21.77
CA ALA A 129 -15.08 2.02 21.32
C ALA A 129 -15.07 2.15 19.79
N LEU A 130 -14.79 1.07 19.04
CA LEU A 130 -14.82 1.11 17.57
C LEU A 130 -16.26 1.17 17.03
N ARG A 131 -17.24 0.57 17.70
CA ARG A 131 -18.65 0.66 17.31
C ARG A 131 -19.22 2.06 17.55
N ASP A 132 -18.78 2.71 18.60
CA ASP A 132 -19.21 4.06 18.98
C ASP A 132 -18.52 5.13 18.12
N ASP A 133 -17.24 4.94 17.83
CA ASP A 133 -16.42 5.92 17.12
C ASP A 133 -16.56 5.82 15.59
N LEU A 134 -16.75 4.62 15.02
CA LEU A 134 -16.86 4.41 13.58
C LEU A 134 -18.33 4.26 13.12
N PRO A 135 -18.67 4.69 11.89
CA PRO A 135 -20.04 4.62 11.37
C PRO A 135 -20.42 3.19 10.92
N LEU A 136 -20.48 2.25 11.86
CA LEU A 136 -20.64 0.81 11.57
C LEU A 136 -22.09 0.31 11.59
N VAL A 137 -23.06 1.17 11.88
CA VAL A 137 -24.48 0.80 12.04
C VAL A 137 -25.04 0.15 10.76
N GLU A 138 -24.74 0.74 9.61
CA GLU A 138 -25.17 0.26 8.29
C GLU A 138 -24.09 -0.57 7.57
N ALA A 139 -23.03 -0.95 8.28
CA ALA A 139 -21.91 -1.64 7.67
C ALA A 139 -22.31 -3.05 7.15
N ARG A 140 -21.76 -3.42 6.00
CA ARG A 140 -21.94 -4.76 5.44
C ARG A 140 -21.27 -5.79 6.33
N ARG A 141 -22.06 -6.62 6.98
CA ARG A 141 -21.56 -7.73 7.79
C ARG A 141 -21.24 -8.94 6.91
N VAL A 142 -20.07 -9.54 7.12
CA VAL A 142 -19.65 -10.78 6.45
C VAL A 142 -19.21 -11.82 7.47
N ASP A 143 -19.79 -13.01 7.37
CA ASP A 143 -19.63 -14.12 8.33
C ASP A 143 -18.92 -15.34 7.73
N SER A 144 -18.47 -15.23 6.48
CA SER A 144 -17.83 -16.30 5.74
C SER A 144 -16.86 -15.75 4.71
N VAL A 145 -15.86 -16.55 4.33
CA VAL A 145 -14.94 -16.22 3.23
C VAL A 145 -15.69 -15.94 1.92
N ARG A 146 -16.80 -16.67 1.68
CA ARG A 146 -17.65 -16.44 0.51
C ARG A 146 -18.28 -15.05 0.52
N ALA A 147 -18.90 -14.66 1.64
CA ALA A 147 -19.50 -13.33 1.79
C ALA A 147 -18.43 -12.22 1.72
N PHE A 148 -17.25 -12.46 2.30
CA PHE A 148 -16.12 -11.55 2.20
C PHE A 148 -15.66 -11.38 0.73
N ASN A 149 -15.53 -12.47 -0.02
CA ASN A 149 -15.16 -12.43 -1.43
C ASN A 149 -16.20 -11.73 -2.31
N GLU A 150 -17.48 -11.81 -1.95
CA GLU A 150 -18.55 -11.03 -2.60
C GLU A 150 -18.40 -9.54 -2.30
N ALA A 151 -18.16 -9.17 -1.04
CA ALA A 151 -17.85 -7.79 -0.66
C ALA A 151 -16.61 -7.23 -1.39
N MET A 152 -15.56 -8.04 -1.52
CA MET A 152 -14.36 -7.67 -2.29
C MET A 152 -14.69 -7.37 -3.76
N ARG A 153 -15.55 -8.18 -4.40
CA ARG A 153 -15.93 -7.98 -5.80
C ARG A 153 -16.78 -6.73 -6.00
N GLU A 154 -17.68 -6.44 -5.06
CA GLU A 154 -18.61 -5.32 -5.17
C GLU A 154 -18.03 -3.98 -4.72
N LEU A 155 -17.12 -3.98 -3.75
CA LEU A 155 -16.59 -2.77 -3.12
C LEU A 155 -15.11 -2.56 -3.44
N HIS A 156 -14.26 -3.54 -3.14
CA HIS A 156 -12.81 -3.39 -3.22
C HIS A 156 -12.30 -3.33 -4.65
N LEU A 157 -12.77 -4.21 -5.55
CA LEU A 157 -12.32 -4.19 -6.96
C LEU A 157 -12.68 -2.86 -7.64
N PRO A 158 -13.93 -2.36 -7.61
CA PRO A 158 -14.25 -1.06 -8.20
C PRO A 158 -13.48 0.11 -7.59
N ALA A 159 -13.16 0.05 -6.29
CA ALA A 159 -12.34 1.07 -5.64
C ALA A 159 -10.88 1.08 -6.14
N LEU A 160 -10.32 -0.09 -6.44
CA LEU A 160 -8.98 -0.20 -7.01
C LEU A 160 -8.97 0.17 -8.49
N ASP A 161 -10.03 -0.14 -9.24
CA ASP A 161 -10.15 0.25 -10.66
C ASP A 161 -10.16 1.77 -10.80
N ARG A 162 -10.96 2.47 -9.96
CA ARG A 162 -10.93 3.95 -9.90
C ARG A 162 -9.56 4.49 -9.52
N LEU A 163 -8.89 3.89 -8.52
CA LEU A 163 -7.55 4.31 -8.14
C LEU A 163 -6.54 4.08 -9.28
N ALA A 164 -6.69 3.01 -10.05
CA ALA A 164 -5.86 2.76 -11.22
C ALA A 164 -6.04 3.84 -12.30
N GLU A 165 -7.27 4.29 -12.54
CA GLU A 165 -7.54 5.46 -13.42
C GLU A 165 -6.82 6.72 -12.90
N ASP A 166 -6.92 7.02 -11.60
CA ASP A 166 -6.24 8.16 -10.99
C ASP A 166 -4.71 8.07 -11.13
N VAL A 167 -4.14 6.87 -10.93
CA VAL A 167 -2.69 6.62 -11.08
C VAL A 167 -2.26 6.84 -12.53
N ARG A 168 -3.03 6.35 -13.51
CA ARG A 168 -2.72 6.57 -14.93
C ARG A 168 -2.80 8.04 -15.29
N ALA A 169 -3.84 8.75 -14.85
CA ALA A 169 -4.01 10.17 -15.10
C ALA A 169 -2.84 10.98 -14.51
N ALA A 170 -2.51 10.75 -13.23
CA ALA A 170 -1.39 11.42 -12.56
C ALA A 170 -0.04 11.12 -13.22
N GLY A 171 0.18 9.87 -13.65
CA GLY A 171 1.38 9.48 -14.36
C GLY A 171 1.46 10.00 -15.80
N GLY A 172 0.33 10.32 -16.42
CA GLY A 172 0.27 10.95 -17.76
C GLY A 172 0.59 12.44 -17.73
N SER A 173 0.23 13.13 -16.65
CA SER A 173 0.47 14.58 -16.48
C SER A 173 1.68 14.92 -15.59
N GLY A 174 2.33 13.93 -14.99
CA GLY A 174 3.41 14.15 -14.03
C GLY A 174 4.01 12.84 -13.51
N VAL A 175 4.17 12.74 -12.19
CA VAL A 175 4.69 11.54 -11.51
C VAL A 175 3.62 10.94 -10.62
N ALA A 176 3.26 9.68 -10.84
CA ALA A 176 2.49 8.87 -9.90
C ALA A 176 3.43 7.95 -9.13
N LEU A 177 3.42 8.03 -7.79
CA LEU A 177 4.21 7.19 -6.90
C LEU A 177 3.27 6.28 -6.11
N VAL A 178 3.36 4.98 -6.35
CA VAL A 178 2.52 3.97 -5.69
C VAL A 178 3.36 3.19 -4.68
N GLU A 179 2.93 3.17 -3.42
CA GLU A 179 3.48 2.26 -2.40
C GLU A 179 2.57 1.03 -2.27
N SER A 180 3.14 -0.17 -2.36
CA SER A 180 2.38 -1.41 -2.21
C SER A 180 2.03 -1.72 -0.75
N TYR A 181 1.01 -2.59 -0.57
CA TYR A 181 0.68 -3.17 0.73
C TYR A 181 1.51 -4.44 0.94
N GLY A 182 2.21 -4.54 2.07
CA GLY A 182 3.08 -5.69 2.36
C GLY A 182 4.11 -5.94 1.26
N ASP A 183 4.16 -7.17 0.76
CA ASP A 183 5.00 -7.64 -0.33
C ASP A 183 4.22 -7.88 -1.62
N VAL A 184 3.06 -7.22 -1.79
CA VAL A 184 2.27 -7.33 -3.02
C VAL A 184 3.03 -6.69 -4.19
N ALA A 185 3.30 -7.49 -5.23
CA ALA A 185 4.06 -7.11 -6.41
C ALA A 185 3.25 -6.28 -7.43
N MET A 186 1.93 -6.37 -7.38
CA MET A 186 1.04 -5.65 -8.30
C MET A 186 -0.21 -5.18 -7.56
N PRO A 187 -0.17 -4.01 -6.92
CA PRO A 187 -1.30 -3.53 -6.14
C PRO A 187 -2.47 -3.06 -7.02
N LEU A 188 -2.25 -2.84 -8.32
CA LEU A 188 -3.24 -2.39 -9.32
C LEU A 188 -3.03 -3.13 -10.65
N ARG A 189 -3.95 -4.03 -11.03
CA ARG A 189 -3.75 -5.01 -12.13
C ARG A 189 -3.46 -4.41 -13.49
N GLU A 190 -4.09 -3.29 -13.79
CA GLU A 190 -4.08 -2.66 -15.10
C GLU A 190 -3.20 -1.39 -15.17
N VAL A 191 -2.30 -1.23 -14.20
CA VAL A 191 -1.31 -0.15 -14.19
C VAL A 191 0.05 -0.74 -14.55
N GLY A 192 0.56 -0.34 -15.71
CA GLY A 192 1.99 -0.52 -16.01
C GLY A 192 2.81 0.53 -15.26
N PHE A 193 3.93 0.13 -14.68
CA PHE A 193 4.89 1.03 -14.05
C PHE A 193 6.07 1.27 -14.99
N ASP A 194 6.73 2.42 -14.84
CA ASP A 194 7.92 2.78 -15.60
C ASP A 194 9.19 2.21 -14.96
N ALA A 195 9.24 2.16 -13.62
CA ALA A 195 10.24 1.40 -12.88
C ALA A 195 9.68 0.93 -11.53
N VAL A 196 10.29 -0.11 -10.97
CA VAL A 196 9.92 -0.69 -9.68
C VAL A 196 11.12 -0.71 -8.74
N ALA A 197 10.95 -0.15 -7.54
CA ALA A 197 11.88 -0.31 -6.43
C ALA A 197 11.36 -1.39 -5.48
N VAL A 198 12.10 -2.48 -5.32
CA VAL A 198 11.87 -3.47 -4.27
C VAL A 198 12.78 -3.13 -3.10
N VAL A 199 12.17 -2.73 -1.99
CA VAL A 199 12.86 -2.34 -0.77
C VAL A 199 12.92 -3.55 0.16
N ASP A 200 14.12 -3.88 0.64
CA ASP A 200 14.40 -4.85 1.68
C ASP A 200 15.14 -4.16 2.84
N PRO A 201 15.19 -4.76 4.04
CA PRO A 201 16.10 -4.30 5.09
C PRO A 201 17.55 -4.17 4.56
N GLY A 202 18.08 -2.96 4.57
CA GLY A 202 19.46 -2.66 4.17
C GLY A 202 19.71 -2.48 2.67
N ARG A 203 18.72 -2.64 1.79
CA ARG A 203 18.93 -2.46 0.34
C ARG A 203 17.67 -2.11 -0.46
N CYS A 204 17.88 -1.59 -1.66
CA CYS A 204 16.87 -1.41 -2.69
C CYS A 204 17.34 -2.09 -3.99
N ARG A 205 16.44 -2.83 -4.63
CA ARG A 205 16.65 -3.44 -5.94
C ARG A 205 15.74 -2.75 -6.96
N VAL A 206 16.32 -2.26 -8.04
CA VAL A 206 15.59 -1.54 -9.10
C VAL A 206 15.31 -2.49 -10.26
N TYR A 207 14.09 -2.48 -10.77
CA TYR A 207 13.64 -3.30 -11.89
C TYR A 207 13.01 -2.43 -12.98
N ASP A 208 13.21 -2.86 -14.23
CA ASP A 208 12.47 -2.34 -15.37
C ASP A 208 10.98 -2.68 -15.25
N GLY A 209 10.12 -1.70 -15.53
CA GLY A 209 8.68 -1.84 -15.37
C GLY A 209 8.02 -2.84 -16.32
N ASP A 210 8.52 -3.01 -17.56
CA ASP A 210 7.92 -3.92 -18.54
C ASP A 210 8.33 -5.36 -18.26
N ARG A 211 9.61 -5.57 -17.91
CA ARG A 211 10.11 -6.87 -17.42
C ARG A 211 9.36 -7.30 -16.16
N TRP A 212 9.10 -6.36 -15.24
CA TRP A 212 8.28 -6.61 -14.05
C TRP A 212 6.87 -7.08 -14.40
N ALA A 213 6.20 -6.36 -15.30
CA ALA A 213 4.85 -6.71 -15.76
C ALA A 213 4.80 -8.11 -16.41
N LEU A 214 5.79 -8.43 -17.25
CA LEU A 214 5.89 -9.73 -17.93
C LEU A 214 6.15 -10.89 -16.97
N ALA A 215 7.07 -10.72 -16.02
CA ALA A 215 7.35 -11.72 -15.00
C ALA A 215 6.12 -11.97 -14.11
N ARG A 216 5.36 -10.92 -13.77
CA ARG A 216 4.10 -11.06 -13.02
C ARG A 216 3.06 -11.85 -13.80
N GLU A 217 2.84 -11.55 -15.07
CA GLU A 217 1.89 -12.31 -15.90
C GLU A 217 2.24 -13.80 -15.93
N THR A 218 3.53 -14.11 -16.02
CA THR A 218 4.06 -15.47 -15.92
C THR A 218 3.82 -16.10 -14.54
N ALA A 219 4.03 -15.34 -13.46
CA ALA A 219 3.84 -15.80 -12.08
C ALA A 219 2.37 -16.00 -11.68
N THR A 220 1.43 -15.38 -12.38
CA THR A 220 -0.01 -15.51 -12.11
C THR A 220 -0.54 -16.85 -12.64
N GLY A 221 -0.13 -17.27 -13.84
CA GLY A 221 -0.54 -18.54 -14.48
C GLY A 221 -2.05 -18.70 -14.70
N ASP A 222 -2.48 -19.81 -15.33
CA ASP A 222 -3.91 -20.17 -15.53
C ASP A 222 -4.60 -20.67 -14.25
N ARG A 223 -3.90 -20.62 -13.10
CA ARG A 223 -4.40 -21.13 -11.82
C ARG A 223 -4.91 -19.98 -10.98
N ASP A 224 -6.19 -19.69 -11.16
CA ASP A 224 -7.01 -18.91 -10.24
C ASP A 224 -7.23 -19.72 -8.94
N GLU A 225 -6.14 -20.00 -8.19
CA GLU A 225 -6.11 -20.71 -6.90
C GLU A 225 -6.67 -19.82 -5.76
N GLY A 226 -7.60 -18.91 -6.07
CA GLY A 226 -8.25 -18.03 -5.10
C GLY A 226 -7.32 -16.97 -4.48
N THR A 227 -6.05 -16.90 -4.90
CA THR A 227 -5.09 -15.88 -4.48
C THR A 227 -5.00 -14.80 -5.56
N LEU A 228 -5.75 -13.71 -5.35
CA LEU A 228 -5.82 -12.58 -6.29
C LEU A 228 -4.54 -11.74 -6.32
N GLU A 229 -3.63 -11.93 -5.36
CA GLU A 229 -2.41 -11.15 -5.14
C GLU A 229 -1.16 -11.96 -5.51
N VAL A 230 -0.25 -11.32 -6.24
CA VAL A 230 1.08 -11.86 -6.57
C VAL A 230 2.09 -11.22 -5.63
N HIS A 231 2.91 -12.02 -4.96
CA HIS A 231 3.95 -11.56 -4.05
C HIS A 231 5.28 -11.28 -4.77
N VAL A 232 6.08 -10.38 -4.19
CA VAL A 232 7.35 -9.88 -4.77
C VAL A 232 8.38 -10.99 -4.95
N ASP A 233 8.44 -11.98 -4.07
CA ASP A 233 9.36 -13.11 -4.15
C ASP A 233 9.18 -13.92 -5.45
N ARG A 234 7.93 -14.17 -5.86
CA ARG A 234 7.59 -14.90 -7.09
C ARG A 234 8.07 -14.16 -8.34
N VAL A 235 7.94 -12.82 -8.35
CA VAL A 235 8.36 -12.00 -9.49
C VAL A 235 9.88 -11.87 -9.53
N THR A 236 10.50 -11.56 -8.38
CA THR A 236 11.95 -11.37 -8.28
C THR A 236 12.74 -12.67 -8.48
N GLY A 237 12.15 -13.84 -8.26
CA GLY A 237 12.74 -15.13 -8.62
C GLY A 237 12.90 -15.36 -10.13
N MET A 238 12.26 -14.55 -10.97
CA MET A 238 12.32 -14.64 -12.44
C MET A 238 13.11 -13.50 -13.09
N LEU A 239 13.55 -12.51 -12.31
CA LEU A 239 14.14 -11.27 -12.82
C LEU A 239 15.44 -10.92 -12.10
N ASP A 240 16.47 -10.61 -12.88
CA ASP A 240 17.63 -9.89 -12.37
C ASP A 240 17.33 -8.40 -12.25
N PRO A 241 17.68 -7.75 -11.13
CA PRO A 241 17.54 -6.30 -10.98
C PRO A 241 18.48 -5.57 -11.95
N LEU A 242 18.06 -4.40 -12.41
CA LEU A 242 18.91 -3.47 -13.15
C LEU A 242 20.06 -2.96 -12.27
N SER A 243 19.76 -2.71 -11.00
CA SER A 243 20.77 -2.33 -10.00
C SER A 243 20.33 -2.70 -8.59
N THR A 244 21.31 -2.81 -7.70
CA THR A 244 21.11 -3.01 -6.26
C THR A 244 21.90 -1.94 -5.51
N ARG A 245 21.27 -1.26 -4.57
CA ARG A 245 21.87 -0.19 -3.77
C ARG A 245 21.66 -0.45 -2.29
N ASP A 246 22.70 -0.23 -1.49
CA ASP A 246 22.61 -0.33 -0.04
C ASP A 246 21.79 0.84 0.52
N LEU A 247 20.93 0.54 1.49
CA LEU A 247 20.17 1.52 2.26
C LEU A 247 20.71 1.51 3.68
N ARG A 248 21.38 2.59 4.08
CA ARG A 248 21.83 2.71 5.48
C ARG A 248 20.64 2.75 6.43
N PRO A 249 20.79 2.23 7.66
CA PRO A 249 19.81 2.48 8.71
C PRO A 249 19.74 3.98 9.03
N LEU A 250 18.54 4.43 9.36
CA LEU A 250 18.24 5.81 9.75
C LEU A 250 17.69 5.82 11.19
N THR A 251 18.01 6.86 11.95
CA THR A 251 17.42 7.08 13.27
C THR A 251 15.91 7.36 13.16
N GLY A 252 15.20 7.38 14.29
CA GLY A 252 13.79 7.83 14.30
C GLY A 252 13.64 9.25 13.75
N GLU A 253 14.48 10.17 14.23
CA GLU A 253 14.51 11.57 13.80
C GLU A 253 14.82 11.72 12.30
N GLU A 254 15.81 10.98 11.79
CA GLU A 254 16.13 11.00 10.35
C GLU A 254 14.97 10.45 9.49
N ARG A 255 14.20 9.47 9.99
CA ARG A 255 13.05 8.91 9.25
C ARG A 255 11.84 9.84 9.23
N ASP A 256 11.74 10.74 10.19
CA ASP A 256 10.63 11.70 10.27
C ASP A 256 10.89 12.97 9.43
N ASP A 257 12.10 13.15 8.88
CA ASP A 257 12.47 14.22 7.96
C ASP A 257 12.63 13.69 6.51
N PRO A 258 11.66 13.96 5.61
CA PRO A 258 11.71 13.50 4.23
C PRO A 258 12.93 13.95 3.43
N ASP A 259 13.47 15.14 3.70
CA ASP A 259 14.62 15.69 2.96
C ASP A 259 15.93 15.02 3.40
N VAL A 260 16.03 14.64 4.68
CA VAL A 260 17.13 13.82 5.19
C VAL A 260 17.09 12.42 4.58
N VAL A 261 15.91 11.79 4.49
CA VAL A 261 15.75 10.49 3.81
C VAL A 261 16.09 10.61 2.31
N ALA A 262 15.62 11.68 1.65
CA ALA A 262 15.91 11.97 0.24
C ALA A 262 17.42 12.02 -0.02
N SER A 263 18.15 12.73 0.86
CA SER A 263 19.61 12.86 0.78
C SER A 263 20.32 11.53 1.05
N ALA A 264 19.90 10.80 2.08
CA ALA A 264 20.52 9.55 2.51
C ALA A 264 20.41 8.44 1.46
N TYR A 265 19.32 8.37 0.71
CA TYR A 265 19.05 7.34 -0.29
C TYR A 265 19.16 7.85 -1.74
N SER A 266 19.78 9.02 -1.95
CA SER A 266 19.95 9.69 -3.25
C SER A 266 20.40 8.76 -4.37
N ALA A 267 21.44 7.96 -4.15
CA ALA A 267 21.96 7.02 -5.15
C ALA A 267 20.95 5.93 -5.56
N ALA A 268 20.06 5.49 -4.65
CA ALA A 268 19.00 4.53 -4.99
C ALA A 268 17.88 5.19 -5.80
N TYR A 269 17.57 6.46 -5.51
CA TYR A 269 16.60 7.21 -6.30
C TYR A 269 17.12 7.53 -7.69
N ASP A 270 18.40 7.87 -7.84
CA ASP A 270 19.02 8.13 -9.15
C ASP A 270 18.88 6.92 -10.08
N GLU A 271 19.16 5.71 -9.57
CA GLU A 271 18.98 4.45 -10.30
C GLU A 271 17.52 4.20 -10.70
N LEU A 272 16.58 4.41 -9.77
CA LEU A 272 15.16 4.21 -10.02
C LEU A 272 14.64 5.17 -11.09
N LEU A 273 15.04 6.44 -11.01
CA LEU A 273 14.60 7.47 -11.95
C LEU A 273 15.24 7.29 -13.33
N ALA A 274 16.51 6.86 -13.40
CA ALA A 274 17.16 6.49 -14.65
C ALA A 274 16.43 5.32 -15.33
N ALA A 275 16.13 4.25 -14.59
CA ALA A 275 15.36 3.11 -15.11
C ALA A 275 13.98 3.51 -15.65
N ALA A 276 13.34 4.53 -15.06
CA ALA A 276 12.05 5.04 -15.53
C ALA A 276 12.15 5.96 -16.76
N GLN A 277 13.34 6.48 -17.08
CA GLN A 277 13.60 7.41 -18.19
C GLN A 277 14.14 6.74 -19.44
N ASP A 278 14.76 5.56 -19.33
CA ASP A 278 15.32 4.79 -20.45
C ASP A 278 14.24 4.14 -21.36
N ARG A 279 13.04 4.75 -21.42
CA ARG A 279 11.87 4.35 -22.20
C ARG A 279 11.61 5.23 -23.41
#